data_AF-A0A7X0GR08-F1
#
_entry.id   AF-A0A7X0GR08-F1
#
_cell.length_a   1.000
_cell.length_b   1.000
_cell.length_c   1.000
_cell.angle_alpha   90.00
_cell.angle_beta   90.00
_cell.angle_gamma   90.00
#
_symmetry.space_group_name_H-M   'P 1'
#
loop_
_entity.id
_entity.type
_entity.pdbx_description
1 polymer ?
#
loop_
_entity_poly.entity_id
_entity_poly.type
_entity_poly.pdbx_seq_one_letter_code
_entity_poly.pdbx_strand_id
1 'polypeptide(L)'
;MITGAQPGEIFELRNAGNIVPSYGRPGACGEAATIEYALEVLGVQDIVVCGHSHCGAMGALKSGDDLSSLPGVDAWLRLARPELTSVLESAPDDPSLPEVSQGNVVNQLAALRSYPVVRQRLDSGRLRLHGWYYEVDTGFVYELGDDGDFRVHAA
;
A
#
# COMPACT_ATOMS: atom_id res chain seq x y z
N MET A 1 8.73 16.96 -2.41
CA MET A 1 8.10 15.75 -1.82
C MET A 1 6.66 16.11 -1.49
N ILE A 2 5.71 15.19 -1.67
CA ILE A 2 4.27 15.48 -1.54
C ILE A 2 3.90 15.93 -0.11
N THR A 3 4.68 15.53 0.89
CA THR A 3 4.53 15.85 2.31
C THR A 3 5.19 17.16 2.76
N GLY A 4 6.02 17.81 1.93
CA GLY A 4 6.86 18.94 2.36
C GLY A 4 7.97 18.59 3.36
N ALA A 5 8.16 17.31 3.69
CA ALA A 5 9.13 16.83 4.67
C ALA A 5 10.59 17.17 4.29
N GLN A 6 11.39 17.44 5.32
CA GLN A 6 12.82 17.66 5.23
C GLN A 6 13.59 16.33 5.14
N PRO A 7 14.84 16.34 4.63
CA PRO A 7 15.67 15.15 4.63
C PRO A 7 15.82 14.54 6.03
N GLY A 8 15.59 13.23 6.13
CA GLY A 8 15.66 12.48 7.38
C GLY A 8 14.34 12.38 8.16
N GLU A 9 13.29 13.11 7.76
CA GLU A 9 11.96 13.01 8.41
C GLU A 9 11.11 11.85 7.88
N ILE A 10 11.47 11.29 6.71
CA ILE A 10 10.78 10.15 6.09
C ILE A 10 11.75 9.01 5.89
N PHE A 11 11.34 7.82 6.36
CA PHE A 11 11.98 6.55 6.06
C PHE A 11 11.19 5.84 4.97
N GLU A 12 11.75 5.76 3.76
CA GLU A 12 11.00 5.38 2.55
C GLU A 12 11.29 3.94 2.09
N LEU A 13 10.23 3.23 1.73
CA LEU A 13 10.27 1.94 1.05
C LEU A 13 9.47 2.05 -0.25
N ARG A 14 10.09 1.70 -1.38
CA ARG A 14 9.44 1.75 -2.71
C ARG A 14 9.57 0.41 -3.41
N ASN A 15 8.45 -0.09 -3.91
CA ASN A 15 8.40 -1.27 -4.77
C ASN A 15 7.25 -1.13 -5.80
N ALA A 16 7.18 -2.06 -6.75
CA ALA A 16 6.15 -2.03 -7.78
C ALA A 16 4.76 -2.26 -7.16
N GLY A 17 3.89 -1.24 -7.24
CA GLY A 17 2.53 -1.32 -6.71
C GLY A 17 2.41 -1.13 -5.20
N ASN A 18 3.45 -0.60 -4.54
CA ASN A 18 3.47 -0.28 -3.10
C ASN A 18 2.98 -1.45 -2.22
N ILE A 19 3.31 -2.68 -2.61
CA ILE A 19 2.82 -3.94 -2.03
C ILE A 19 3.57 -4.25 -0.75
N VAL A 20 2.83 -4.67 0.27
CA VAL A 20 3.33 -5.21 1.53
C VAL A 20 2.90 -6.67 1.61
N PRO A 21 3.83 -7.64 1.56
CA PRO A 21 3.48 -9.05 1.72
C PRO A 21 2.89 -9.30 3.11
N SER A 22 1.90 -10.19 3.21
CA SER A 22 1.38 -10.64 4.51
C SER A 22 2.48 -11.29 5.36
N TYR A 23 2.37 -11.14 6.68
CA TYR A 23 3.32 -11.71 7.64
C TYR A 23 3.42 -13.23 7.55
N GLY A 24 4.58 -13.79 7.89
CA GLY A 24 4.80 -15.24 8.00
C GLY A 24 5.21 -15.94 6.71
N ARG A 25 5.46 -15.20 5.62
CA ARG A 25 6.07 -15.78 4.42
C ARG A 25 7.49 -16.26 4.72
N PRO A 26 7.89 -17.45 4.22
CA PRO A 26 9.23 -17.97 4.42
C PRO A 26 10.26 -17.17 3.60
N GLY A 27 11.47 -17.06 4.13
CA GLY A 27 12.59 -16.35 3.49
C GLY A 27 12.73 -14.89 3.93
N ALA A 28 13.85 -14.28 3.55
CA ALA A 28 14.08 -12.86 3.80
C ALA A 28 13.19 -12.00 2.88
N CYS A 29 12.54 -11.00 3.46
CA CYS A 29 11.64 -10.08 2.77
C CYS A 29 12.05 -8.65 3.13
N GLY A 30 12.41 -7.85 2.12
CA GLY A 30 12.90 -6.48 2.32
C GLY A 30 11.84 -5.59 2.97
N GLU A 31 10.58 -5.75 2.56
CA GLU A 31 9.43 -5.04 3.12
C GLU A 31 9.26 -5.35 4.60
N ALA A 32 9.25 -6.64 4.96
CA ALA A 32 9.07 -7.07 6.34
C ALA A 32 10.20 -6.57 7.26
N ALA A 33 11.45 -6.70 6.80
CA ALA A 33 12.61 -6.21 7.55
C ALA A 33 12.60 -4.68 7.71
N THR A 34 12.14 -3.95 6.68
CA THR A 34 12.04 -2.48 6.72
C THR A 34 10.96 -2.03 7.71
N ILE A 35 9.79 -2.69 7.70
CA ILE A 35 8.70 -2.41 8.66
C ILE A 35 9.18 -2.68 10.10
N GLU A 36 9.84 -3.81 10.33
CA GLU A 36 10.39 -4.15 11.65
C GLU A 36 11.41 -3.11 12.12
N TYR A 37 12.36 -2.72 11.26
CA TYR A 37 13.37 -1.72 11.57
C TYR A 37 12.77 -0.34 11.87
N ALA A 38 11.81 0.10 11.04
CA ALA A 38 11.12 1.38 11.22
C ALA A 38 10.44 1.46 12.60
N LEU A 39 9.81 0.36 13.03
CA LEU A 39 9.11 0.32 14.29
C LEU A 39 10.08 0.11 15.47
N GLU A 40 10.84 -0.97 15.48
CA GLU A 40 11.65 -1.39 16.64
C GLU A 40 12.93 -0.59 16.83
N VAL A 41 13.54 -0.09 15.75
CA VAL A 41 14.80 0.66 15.83
C VAL A 41 14.56 2.16 15.73
N LEU A 42 13.80 2.61 14.73
CA LEU A 42 13.58 4.05 14.50
C LEU A 42 12.46 4.64 15.35
N GLY A 43 11.58 3.82 15.92
CA GLY A 43 10.47 4.32 16.75
C GLY A 43 9.43 5.10 15.97
N VAL A 44 9.24 4.80 14.68
CA VAL A 44 8.22 5.43 13.83
C VAL A 44 6.83 5.25 14.43
N GLN A 45 6.04 6.33 14.42
CA GLN A 45 4.68 6.39 14.98
C GLN A 45 3.60 6.43 13.89
N ASP A 46 3.97 6.67 12.64
CA ASP A 46 3.05 6.81 11.52
C ASP A 46 3.60 6.02 10.33
N ILE A 47 2.79 5.09 9.79
CA ILE A 47 3.09 4.43 8.52
C ILE A 47 2.05 4.87 7.49
N VAL A 48 2.53 5.36 6.36
CA VAL A 48 1.69 5.72 5.21
C VAL A 48 1.87 4.67 4.11
N VAL A 49 0.78 4.03 3.70
CA VAL A 49 0.73 3.32 2.42
C VAL A 49 0.23 4.29 1.37
N CYS A 50 1.09 4.67 0.42
CA CYS A 50 0.76 5.65 -0.61
C CYS A 50 0.66 4.97 -1.99
N GLY A 51 -0.57 4.81 -2.48
CA GLY A 51 -0.86 4.49 -3.88
C GLY A 51 -0.86 5.75 -4.75
N HIS A 52 -0.98 5.60 -6.07
CA HIS A 52 -0.96 6.75 -6.98
C HIS A 52 -1.71 6.51 -8.28
N SER A 53 -2.10 7.60 -8.97
CA SER A 53 -2.68 7.53 -10.31
C SER A 53 -1.69 6.94 -11.32
N HIS A 54 -2.21 6.33 -12.38
CA HIS A 54 -1.42 5.67 -13.44
C HIS A 54 -0.46 4.57 -12.93
N CYS A 55 -0.78 3.91 -11.82
CA CYS A 55 0.04 2.83 -11.30
C CYS A 55 0.08 1.64 -12.28
N GLY A 56 1.20 1.45 -12.98
CA GLY A 56 1.35 0.38 -13.97
C GLY A 56 1.20 -1.03 -13.38
N ALA A 57 1.61 -1.25 -12.13
CA ALA A 57 1.41 -2.51 -11.43
C ALA A 57 -0.08 -2.83 -11.22
N MET A 58 -0.86 -1.84 -10.80
CA MET A 58 -2.30 -1.99 -10.63
C MET A 58 -3.03 -2.06 -11.97
N GLY A 59 -2.54 -1.35 -12.98
CA GLY A 59 -3.01 -1.44 -14.36
C GLY A 59 -2.86 -2.85 -14.93
N ALA A 60 -1.68 -3.47 -14.75
CA ALA A 60 -1.44 -4.84 -15.18
C ALA A 60 -2.35 -5.86 -14.45
N LEU A 61 -2.62 -5.64 -13.16
CA LEU A 61 -3.57 -6.46 -12.40
C LEU A 61 -5.01 -6.30 -12.91
N LYS A 62 -5.45 -5.05 -13.13
CA LYS A 62 -6.79 -4.72 -13.65
C LYS A 62 -7.03 -5.32 -15.03
N SER A 63 -6.09 -5.11 -15.97
CA SER A 63 -6.23 -5.54 -17.36
C SER A 63 -5.97 -7.03 -17.58
N GLY A 64 -5.44 -7.74 -16.57
CA GLY A 64 -5.07 -9.14 -16.70
C GLY A 64 -3.93 -9.37 -17.70
N ASP A 65 -2.96 -8.45 -17.73
CA ASP A 65 -1.85 -8.48 -18.69
C ASP A 65 -1.05 -9.80 -18.61
N ASP A 66 -0.55 -10.26 -19.76
CA ASP A 66 0.38 -11.38 -19.82
C ASP A 66 1.77 -10.96 -19.32
N LEU A 67 2.08 -11.37 -18.09
CA LEU A 67 3.36 -11.11 -17.42
C LEU A 67 4.35 -12.28 -17.55
N SER A 68 4.12 -13.23 -18.45
CA SER A 68 4.99 -14.41 -18.64
C SER A 68 6.45 -14.06 -18.94
N SER A 69 6.69 -12.92 -19.60
CA SER A 69 8.03 -12.38 -19.87
C SER A 69 8.69 -11.67 -18.67
N LEU A 70 7.94 -11.44 -17.59
CA LEU A 70 8.35 -10.73 -16.38
C LEU A 70 8.10 -11.59 -15.12
N PRO A 71 8.72 -12.78 -14.99
CA PRO A 71 8.38 -13.76 -13.95
C PRO A 71 8.53 -13.23 -12.52
N GLY A 72 9.48 -12.32 -12.27
CA GLY A 72 9.64 -11.67 -10.97
C GLY A 72 8.48 -10.71 -10.65
N VAL A 73 8.02 -9.94 -11.64
CA VAL A 73 6.87 -9.03 -11.49
C VAL A 73 5.59 -9.83 -11.32
N ASP A 74 5.39 -10.88 -12.11
CA ASP A 74 4.23 -11.77 -11.98
C ASP A 74 4.15 -12.43 -10.59
N ALA A 75 5.27 -12.96 -10.09
CA ALA A 75 5.35 -13.49 -8.73
C ALA A 75 5.05 -12.42 -7.66
N TRP A 76 5.55 -11.20 -7.86
CA TRP A 76 5.34 -10.07 -6.96
C TRP A 76 3.88 -9.60 -6.92
N LEU A 77 3.26 -9.36 -8.08
CA LEU A 77 1.88 -8.86 -8.14
C LEU A 77 0.86 -9.89 -7.64
N ARG A 78 1.17 -11.20 -7.74
CA ARG A 78 0.35 -12.25 -7.11
C ARG A 78 0.24 -12.13 -5.59
N LEU A 79 1.15 -11.42 -4.93
CA LEU A 79 1.06 -11.17 -3.48
C LEU A 79 -0.12 -10.27 -3.12
N ALA A 80 -0.51 -9.35 -4.01
CA ALA A 80 -1.62 -8.44 -3.79
C ALA A 80 -2.98 -9.00 -4.24
N ARG A 81 -2.99 -10.01 -5.13
CA ARG A 81 -4.22 -10.51 -5.77
C ARG A 81 -5.30 -11.03 -4.81
N PRO A 82 -5.03 -11.93 -3.83
CA PRO A 82 -6.09 -12.60 -3.06
C PRO A 82 -7.05 -11.62 -2.37
N GLU A 83 -6.50 -10.52 -1.85
CA GLU A 83 -7.21 -9.51 -1.09
C GLU A 83 -7.75 -8.36 -1.97
N LEU A 84 -7.34 -8.29 -3.24
CA LEU A 84 -7.90 -7.41 -4.27
C LEU A 84 -9.04 -8.06 -5.04
N THR A 85 -9.24 -9.37 -4.88
CA THR A 85 -10.27 -10.14 -5.59
C THR A 85 -11.64 -9.50 -5.47
N SER A 86 -12.02 -9.04 -4.26
CA SER A 86 -13.29 -8.36 -4.05
C SER A 86 -13.40 -7.12 -4.92
N VAL A 87 -12.40 -6.25 -4.97
CA VAL A 87 -12.41 -5.01 -5.78
C VAL A 87 -12.41 -5.32 -7.29
N LEU A 88 -11.66 -6.34 -7.71
CA LEU A 88 -11.58 -6.77 -9.11
C LEU A 88 -12.88 -7.44 -9.58
N GLU A 89 -13.64 -8.07 -8.68
CA GLU A 89 -14.87 -8.81 -9.00
C GLU A 89 -16.16 -8.05 -8.61
N SER A 90 -16.09 -7.02 -7.75
CA SER A 90 -17.27 -6.34 -7.18
C SER A 90 -17.90 -5.30 -8.10
N ALA A 91 -17.27 -4.97 -9.23
CA ALA A 91 -17.80 -3.95 -10.15
C ALA A 91 -18.62 -4.61 -11.28
N PRO A 92 -19.92 -4.30 -11.41
CA PRO A 92 -20.72 -4.69 -12.58
C PRO A 92 -20.14 -4.14 -13.90
N ASP A 93 -19.44 -3.01 -13.79
CA ASP A 93 -18.77 -2.26 -14.85
C ASP A 93 -17.28 -2.16 -14.48
N ASP A 94 -16.40 -2.96 -15.10
CA ASP A 94 -14.92 -2.94 -15.02
C ASP A 94 -14.31 -1.81 -14.12
N PRO A 95 -13.75 -2.14 -12.94
CA PRO A 95 -13.39 -1.13 -11.93
C PRO A 95 -12.29 -0.21 -12.46
N SER A 96 -12.46 1.11 -12.34
CA SER A 96 -11.48 2.09 -12.80
C SER A 96 -10.10 1.90 -12.14
N LEU A 97 -9.02 2.32 -12.82
CA LEU A 97 -7.67 2.21 -12.25
C LEU A 97 -7.50 2.93 -10.90
N PRO A 98 -8.10 4.12 -10.66
CA PRO A 98 -8.12 4.72 -9.33
C PRO A 98 -8.75 3.81 -8.27
N GLU A 99 -9.89 3.16 -8.56
CA GLU A 99 -10.56 2.24 -7.62
C GLU A 99 -9.68 1.04 -7.30
N VAL A 100 -9.04 0.42 -8.30
CA VAL A 100 -8.09 -0.69 -8.07
C VAL A 100 -6.89 -0.22 -7.23
N SER A 101 -6.38 0.98 -7.51
CA SER A 101 -5.22 1.53 -6.79
C SER A 101 -5.55 1.90 -5.34
N GLN A 102 -6.72 2.47 -5.09
CA GLN A 102 -7.24 2.75 -3.75
C GLN A 102 -7.57 1.47 -2.98
N GLY A 103 -8.21 0.50 -3.65
CA GLY A 103 -8.44 -0.83 -3.10
C GLY A 103 -7.13 -1.53 -2.71
N ASN A 104 -6.07 -1.34 -3.50
CA ASN A 104 -4.75 -1.86 -3.17
C ASN A 104 -4.18 -1.21 -1.90
N VAL A 105 -4.35 0.10 -1.72
CA VAL A 105 -3.94 0.78 -0.48
C VAL A 105 -4.63 0.17 0.74
N VAL A 106 -5.95 -0.04 0.67
CA VAL A 106 -6.74 -0.71 1.73
C VAL A 106 -6.22 -2.13 1.99
N ASN A 107 -5.92 -2.88 0.94
CA ASN A 107 -5.34 -4.22 1.04
C ASN A 107 -3.98 -4.20 1.77
N GLN A 108 -3.05 -3.32 1.37
CA GLN A 108 -1.72 -3.28 2.01
C GLN A 108 -1.79 -2.82 3.47
N LEU A 109 -2.76 -1.96 3.80
CA LEU A 109 -3.08 -1.62 5.17
C LEU A 109 -3.57 -2.84 5.99
N ALA A 110 -4.36 -3.74 5.39
CA ALA A 110 -4.75 -5.00 6.01
C ALA A 110 -3.55 -5.94 6.18
N ALA A 111 -2.69 -6.05 5.16
CA ALA A 111 -1.46 -6.83 5.23
C ALA A 111 -0.54 -6.33 6.37
N LEU A 112 -0.37 -5.02 6.55
CA LEU A 112 0.38 -4.45 7.67
C LEU A 112 -0.16 -4.89 9.03
N ARG A 113 -1.49 -4.93 9.21
CA ARG A 113 -2.13 -5.40 10.47
C ARG A 113 -1.90 -6.89 10.78
N SER A 114 -1.42 -7.67 9.81
CA SER A 114 -1.00 -9.06 10.04
C SER A 114 0.32 -9.18 10.81
N TYR A 115 1.17 -8.15 10.81
CA TYR A 115 2.47 -8.15 11.48
C TYR A 115 2.31 -8.02 13.00
N PRO A 116 2.94 -8.90 13.81
CA PRO A 116 2.82 -8.85 15.27
C PRO A 116 3.24 -7.50 15.88
N VAL A 117 4.34 -6.92 15.41
CA VAL A 117 4.85 -5.62 15.88
C VAL A 117 3.90 -4.47 15.56
N VAL A 118 3.29 -4.48 14.37
CA VAL A 118 2.30 -3.47 13.96
C VAL A 118 1.07 -3.57 14.85
N ARG A 119 0.52 -4.77 15.02
CA ARG A 119 -0.66 -5.02 15.85
C ARG A 119 -0.44 -4.56 17.30
N GLN A 120 0.67 -4.99 17.91
CA GLN A 120 1.01 -4.60 19.28
C GLN A 120 1.08 -3.07 19.44
N ARG A 121 1.64 -2.36 18.46
CA ARG A 121 1.77 -0.90 18.53
C ARG A 121 0.45 -0.18 18.31
N LEU A 122 -0.37 -0.66 17.38
CA LEU A 122 -1.74 -0.18 17.19
C LEU A 122 -2.56 -0.33 18.47
N ASP A 123 -2.57 -1.53 19.08
CA ASP A 123 -3.32 -1.82 20.31
C ASP A 123 -2.86 -0.95 21.49
N SER A 124 -1.59 -0.57 21.52
CA SER A 124 -1.03 0.34 22.54
C SER A 124 -1.16 1.84 22.22
N GLY A 125 -1.76 2.21 21.08
CA GLY A 125 -1.89 3.61 20.64
C GLY A 125 -0.56 4.28 20.24
N ARG A 126 0.49 3.50 19.97
CA ARG A 126 1.84 4.00 19.61
C ARG A 126 2.11 4.03 18.11
N LEU A 127 1.17 3.57 17.29
CA LEU A 127 1.26 3.55 15.84
C LEU A 127 -0.07 3.96 15.23
N ARG A 128 -0.01 4.77 14.17
CA ARG A 128 -1.11 5.10 13.27
C ARG A 128 -0.78 4.62 11.87
N LEU A 129 -1.80 4.14 11.16
CA LEU A 129 -1.69 3.71 9.77
C LEU A 129 -2.54 4.63 8.89
N HIS A 130 -1.96 5.11 7.81
CA HIS A 130 -2.59 6.04 6.87
C HIS A 130 -2.62 5.43 5.47
N GLY A 131 -3.77 5.52 4.81
CA GLY A 131 -3.93 5.13 3.42
C GLY A 131 -4.01 6.36 2.54
N TRP A 132 -3.02 6.58 1.70
CA TRP A 132 -2.98 7.72 0.79
C TRP A 132 -3.09 7.28 -0.66
N TYR A 133 -3.73 8.12 -1.46
CA TYR A 133 -3.76 8.02 -2.92
C TYR A 133 -3.31 9.36 -3.51
N TYR A 134 -2.18 9.36 -4.21
CA TYR A 134 -1.63 10.54 -4.85
C TYR A 134 -2.06 10.62 -6.31
N GLU A 135 -2.83 11.63 -6.66
CA GLU A 135 -3.19 11.92 -8.04
C GLU A 135 -2.08 12.75 -8.70
N VAL A 136 -1.27 12.10 -9.53
CA VAL A 136 -0.05 12.70 -10.12
C VAL A 136 -0.39 13.89 -11.03
N ASP A 137 -1.52 13.83 -11.74
CA ASP A 137 -1.93 14.84 -12.71
C ASP A 137 -2.28 16.18 -12.07
N THR A 138 -2.88 16.16 -10.87
CA THR A 138 -3.32 17.36 -10.14
C THR A 138 -2.41 17.72 -8.98
N GLY A 139 -1.63 16.77 -8.48
CA GLY A 139 -0.83 16.90 -7.28
C GLY A 139 -1.62 16.72 -5.98
N PHE A 140 -2.92 16.40 -6.05
CA PHE A 140 -3.72 16.17 -4.85
C PHE A 140 -3.39 14.83 -4.18
N VAL A 141 -3.42 14.84 -2.86
CA VAL A 141 -3.41 13.63 -2.04
C VAL A 141 -4.81 13.42 -1.52
N TYR A 142 -5.28 12.18 -1.60
CA TYR A 142 -6.50 11.74 -0.97
C TYR A 142 -6.13 10.79 0.17
N GLU A 143 -6.74 10.95 1.33
CA GLU A 143 -6.56 10.09 2.49
C GLU A 143 -7.83 9.26 2.73
N LEU A 144 -7.62 7.99 3.07
CA LEU A 144 -8.65 7.06 3.48
C LEU A 144 -9.22 7.47 4.84
N GLY A 145 -10.51 7.79 4.88
CA GLY A 145 -11.26 8.03 6.11
C GLY A 145 -11.69 6.73 6.81
N ASP A 146 -12.11 6.85 8.06
CA ASP A 146 -12.60 5.73 8.88
C ASP A 146 -13.87 5.06 8.33
N ASP A 147 -14.60 5.77 7.47
CA ASP A 147 -15.78 5.27 6.75
C ASP A 147 -15.43 4.52 5.45
N GLY A 148 -14.15 4.42 5.11
CA GLY A 148 -13.67 3.69 3.94
C GLY A 148 -13.54 4.54 2.68
N ASP A 149 -13.90 5.83 2.73
CA ASP A 149 -13.84 6.72 1.57
C ASP A 149 -12.53 7.50 1.50
N PHE A 150 -11.99 7.67 0.30
CA PHE A 150 -10.87 8.56 0.04
C PHE A 150 -11.34 10.02 -0.15
N ARG A 151 -10.77 10.95 0.60
CA ARG A 151 -11.08 12.39 0.51
C ARG A 151 -9.81 13.22 0.42
N VAL A 152 -9.88 14.39 -0.20
CA VAL A 152 -8.73 15.29 -0.32
C VAL A 152 -8.12 15.53 1.07
N HIS A 153 -6.86 15.16 1.22
CA HIS A 153 -6.08 15.36 2.43
C HIS A 153 -5.79 16.86 2.58
N ALA A 154 -6.30 17.46 3.66
CA ALA A 154 -6.00 18.84 3.99
C ALA A 154 -4.57 18.89 4.58
N ALA A 155 -3.67 19.61 3.90
CA ALA A 155 -2.31 19.85 4.35
C ALA A 155 -2.25 20.79 5.57
#